data_AF-A0A354DGS5-F1
#
_entry.id   AF-A0A354DGS5-F1
#
_cell.length_a   1.000
_cell.length_b   1.000
_cell.length_c   1.000
_cell.angle_alpha   90.00
_cell.angle_beta   90.00
_cell.angle_gamma   90.00
#
_symmetry.space_group_name_H-M   'P 1'
#
loop_
_entity.id
_entity.type
_entity.pdbx_description
1 polymer ?
#
loop_
_entity_poly.entity_id
_entity_poly.type
_entity_poly.pdbx_seq_one_letter_code
_entity_poly.pdbx_strand_id
1 'polypeptide(L)'
;SIGHSNATYDEAIKGIDAGATHMTHLFNAMTGLHHRDPGVVGAGLFQQEVKVEMIADRIHVRKELINLAYRIKGREGFILVSDAMRAKCMGDGHYELGGQEVIVSGG
;
A
#
# COMPACT_ATOMS: atom_id res chain seq x y z
N SER A 1 3.48 7.58 9.21
CA SER A 1 2.97 6.45 8.42
C SER A 1 4.13 5.51 8.10
N ILE A 2 3.83 4.29 7.63
CA ILE A 2 4.82 3.29 7.20
C ILE A 2 4.55 2.95 5.73
N GLY A 3 5.59 2.98 4.89
CA GLY A 3 5.56 2.67 3.46
C GLY A 3 6.97 2.66 2.90
N HIS A 4 7.18 2.14 1.68
CA HIS A 4 8.51 2.05 1.05
C HIS A 4 9.58 1.48 1.99
N SER A 5 9.25 0.40 2.69
CA SER A 5 10.08 -0.12 3.78
C SER A 5 10.33 -1.61 3.61
N ASN A 6 11.59 -2.01 3.82
CA ASN A 6 12.02 -3.40 3.84
C ASN A 6 12.11 -3.95 5.28
N ALA A 7 11.42 -3.33 6.23
CA ALA A 7 11.44 -3.72 7.64
C ALA A 7 10.84 -5.12 7.86
N THR A 8 11.30 -5.78 8.91
CA THR A 8 10.66 -6.98 9.47
C THR A 8 9.34 -6.62 10.13
N TYR A 9 8.50 -7.62 10.43
CA TYR A 9 7.28 -7.39 11.20
C TYR A 9 7.57 -6.70 12.54
N ASP A 10 8.56 -7.18 13.32
CA ASP A 10 8.87 -6.65 14.65
C ASP A 10 9.34 -5.19 14.61
N GLU A 11 10.10 -4.81 13.57
CA GLU A 11 10.50 -3.41 13.35
C GLU A 11 9.30 -2.54 12.98
N ALA A 12 8.37 -3.06 12.17
CA ALA A 12 7.14 -2.35 11.84
C ALA A 12 6.27 -2.13 13.08
N ILE A 13 6.15 -3.14 13.96
CA ILE A 13 5.45 -3.00 15.26
C ILE A 13 6.06 -1.88 16.10
N LYS A 14 7.39 -1.82 16.23
CA LYS A 14 8.05 -0.72 16.95
C LYS A 14 7.72 0.65 16.36
N GLY A 15 7.59 0.75 15.03
CA GLY A 15 7.15 1.98 14.36
C GLY A 15 5.71 2.36 14.71
N ILE A 16 4.82 1.38 14.81
CA ILE A 16 3.42 1.58 15.23
C ILE A 16 3.36 2.01 16.69
N ASP A 17 4.08 1.32 17.58
CA ASP A 17 4.19 1.66 19.01
C ASP A 17 4.76 3.07 19.23
N ALA A 18 5.65 3.52 18.33
CA ALA A 18 6.19 4.88 18.33
C ALA A 18 5.21 5.94 17.79
N GLY A 19 4.00 5.54 17.37
CA GLY A 19 2.93 6.45 16.97
C GLY A 19 2.60 6.45 15.48
N ALA A 20 3.14 5.53 14.67
CA ALA A 20 2.70 5.40 13.29
C ALA A 20 1.27 4.83 13.22
N THR A 21 0.34 5.60 12.63
CA THR A 21 -1.09 5.26 12.58
C THR A 21 -1.61 4.93 11.19
N HIS A 22 -0.76 4.94 10.16
CA HIS A 22 -1.13 4.72 8.75
C HIS A 22 -0.12 3.85 8.02
N MET A 23 -0.61 2.96 7.14
CA MET A 23 0.17 2.24 6.13
C MET A 23 -0.10 2.83 4.75
N THR A 24 0.93 3.31 4.07
CA THR A 24 0.83 3.94 2.76
C THR A 24 0.74 2.87 1.66
N HIS A 25 -0.26 2.97 0.78
CA HIS A 25 -0.55 2.04 -0.33
C HIS A 25 -0.18 0.56 -0.07
N LEU A 26 -0.85 -0.08 0.90
CA LEU A 26 -0.57 -1.43 1.39
C LEU A 26 -0.27 -2.43 0.25
N PHE A 27 0.72 -3.32 0.48
CA PHE A 27 1.32 -4.28 -0.45
C PHE A 27 2.40 -3.70 -1.38
N ASN A 28 2.31 -2.43 -1.77
CA ASN A 28 3.24 -1.85 -2.74
C ASN A 28 4.51 -1.35 -2.03
N ALA A 29 5.68 -1.76 -2.54
CA ALA A 29 7.00 -1.40 -1.98
C ALA A 29 7.15 -1.74 -0.48
N MET A 30 6.71 -2.93 -0.07
CA MET A 30 6.75 -3.44 1.30
C MET A 30 7.24 -4.88 1.35
N THR A 31 7.78 -5.32 2.50
CA THR A 31 7.96 -6.76 2.77
C THR A 31 6.60 -7.46 2.84
N GLY A 32 6.48 -8.53 2.06
CA GLY A 32 5.24 -9.31 1.93
C GLY A 32 4.98 -10.26 3.10
N LEU A 33 3.81 -10.90 3.07
CA LEU A 33 3.42 -11.90 4.05
C LEU A 33 4.23 -13.19 3.89
N HIS A 34 4.99 -13.56 4.92
CA HIS A 34 5.64 -14.86 5.02
C HIS A 34 5.28 -15.55 6.35
N HIS A 35 5.24 -16.89 6.36
CA HIS A 35 4.71 -17.66 7.49
C HIS A 35 5.55 -17.57 8.79
N ARG A 36 6.81 -17.13 8.71
CA ARG A 36 7.69 -16.88 9.87
C ARG A 36 7.90 -15.40 10.19
N ASP A 37 7.70 -14.53 9.21
CA ASP A 37 7.85 -13.09 9.35
C ASP A 37 6.78 -12.45 8.46
N PRO A 38 5.67 -11.98 9.03
CA PRO A 38 4.59 -11.40 8.26
C PRO A 38 4.98 -10.09 7.53
N GLY A 39 6.13 -9.50 7.83
CA GLY A 39 6.61 -8.27 7.24
C GLY A 39 5.73 -7.06 7.51
N VAL A 40 5.99 -5.97 6.79
CA VAL A 40 5.26 -4.70 6.86
C VAL A 40 3.81 -4.89 6.43
N VAL A 41 3.54 -5.76 5.45
CA VAL A 41 2.16 -6.08 5.04
C VAL A 41 1.39 -6.74 6.18
N GLY A 42 2.00 -7.70 6.88
CA GLY A 42 1.38 -8.32 8.05
C GLY A 42 1.11 -7.33 9.16
N ALA A 43 2.06 -6.41 9.42
CA ALA A 43 1.88 -5.34 10.40
C ALA A 43 0.69 -4.44 10.04
N GLY A 44 0.54 -4.08 8.75
CA GLY A 44 -0.61 -3.28 8.31
C GLY A 44 -1.95 -3.98 8.46
N LEU A 45 -1.98 -5.29 8.18
CA LEU A 45 -3.20 -6.10 8.24
C LEU A 45 -3.64 -6.37 9.68
N PHE A 46 -2.72 -6.77 10.57
CA PHE A 46 -3.09 -7.32 11.87
C PHE A 46 -3.28 -6.26 12.96
N GLN A 47 -2.63 -5.10 12.88
CA GLN A 47 -2.74 -4.01 13.86
C GLN A 47 -3.95 -3.13 13.54
N GLN A 48 -5.07 -3.35 14.24
CA GLN A 48 -6.38 -2.72 13.95
C GLN A 48 -6.39 -1.20 14.17
N GLU A 49 -5.53 -0.71 15.05
CA GLU A 49 -5.33 0.70 15.37
C GLU A 49 -4.73 1.51 14.20
N VAL A 50 -4.10 0.82 13.23
CA VAL A 50 -3.49 1.45 12.05
C VAL A 50 -4.44 1.39 10.87
N LYS A 51 -4.58 2.49 10.13
CA LYS A 51 -5.36 2.52 8.88
C LYS A 51 -4.49 2.12 7.69
N VAL A 52 -5.06 1.44 6.71
CA VAL A 52 -4.35 1.06 5.48
C VAL A 52 -4.90 1.82 4.29
N GLU A 53 -4.00 2.42 3.51
CA GLU A 53 -4.32 3.00 2.21
C GLU A 53 -4.28 1.90 1.13
N MET A 54 -5.23 1.92 0.20
CA MET A 54 -5.34 0.94 -0.86
C MET A 54 -5.53 1.61 -2.23
N ILE A 55 -4.69 1.24 -3.19
CA ILE A 55 -4.88 1.54 -4.61
C ILE A 55 -5.76 0.44 -5.20
N ALA A 56 -7.04 0.75 -5.43
CA ALA A 56 -8.05 -0.24 -5.83
C ALA A 56 -8.29 -0.31 -7.35
N ASP A 57 -7.26 -0.11 -8.16
CA ASP A 57 -7.34 -0.15 -9.64
C ASP A 57 -7.29 -1.57 -10.22
N ARG A 58 -6.96 -2.57 -9.39
CA ARG A 58 -6.77 -3.99 -9.74
C ARG A 58 -5.51 -4.29 -10.57
N ILE A 59 -4.65 -3.30 -10.76
CA ILE A 59 -3.34 -3.43 -11.41
C ILE A 59 -2.27 -3.50 -10.33
N HIS A 60 -2.27 -2.55 -9.38
CA HIS A 60 -1.34 -2.54 -8.25
C HIS A 60 -1.57 -3.73 -7.33
N VAL A 61 -2.82 -4.05 -7.05
CA VAL A 61 -3.20 -5.11 -6.10
C VAL A 61 -4.32 -5.96 -6.69
N ARG A 62 -4.15 -7.29 -6.68
CA ARG A 62 -5.22 -8.21 -7.11
C ARG A 62 -6.49 -8.02 -6.28
N LYS A 63 -7.66 -8.18 -6.92
CA LYS A 63 -8.99 -8.04 -6.30
C LYS A 63 -9.12 -8.89 -5.03
N GLU A 64 -8.56 -10.09 -5.01
CA GLU A 64 -8.60 -11.01 -3.88
C GLU A 64 -7.89 -10.43 -2.65
N LEU A 65 -6.74 -9.78 -2.85
CA LEU A 65 -5.99 -9.16 -1.76
C LEU A 65 -6.61 -7.84 -1.29
N ILE A 66 -7.21 -7.07 -2.18
CA ILE A 66 -8.05 -5.91 -1.82
C ILE A 66 -9.18 -6.38 -0.89
N ASN A 67 -9.91 -7.43 -1.28
CA ASN A 67 -10.99 -8.00 -0.50
C ASN A 67 -10.51 -8.58 0.85
N LEU A 68 -9.34 -9.24 0.87
CA LEU A 68 -8.74 -9.75 2.09
C LEU A 68 -8.44 -8.61 3.07
N ALA A 69 -7.74 -7.57 2.59
CA ALA A 69 -7.42 -6.40 3.41
C ALA A 69 -8.68 -5.71 3.94
N TYR A 70 -9.71 -5.53 3.09
CA TYR A 70 -10.98 -4.96 3.53
C TYR A 70 -11.70 -5.83 4.58
N ARG A 71 -11.70 -7.16 4.42
CA ARG A 71 -12.29 -8.07 5.42
C ARG A 71 -11.59 -8.01 6.77
N ILE A 72 -10.27 -7.82 6.77
CA ILE A 72 -9.48 -7.76 8.00
C ILE A 72 -9.59 -6.40 8.68
N LYS A 73 -9.55 -5.30 7.92
CA LYS A 73 -9.52 -3.92 8.43
C LYS A 73 -10.90 -3.30 8.64
N GLY A 74 -11.90 -3.84 7.96
CA GLY A 74 -13.24 -3.27 7.92
C GLY A 74 -13.29 -1.88 7.30
N ARG A 75 -14.47 -1.25 7.39
CA ARG A 75 -14.74 0.08 6.84
C ARG A 75 -13.85 1.16 7.45
N GLU A 76 -13.63 1.12 8.75
CA GLU A 76 -12.96 2.21 9.49
C GLU A 76 -11.44 2.19 9.33
N GLY A 77 -10.86 1.00 9.07
CA GLY A 77 -9.43 0.80 8.91
C GLY A 77 -8.93 0.84 7.47
N PHE A 78 -9.81 1.06 6.48
CA PHE A 78 -9.49 0.93 5.06
C PHE A 78 -9.77 2.22 4.29
N ILE A 79 -8.74 2.81 3.70
CA ILE A 79 -8.78 4.09 2.99
C ILE A 79 -8.47 3.87 1.51
N LEU A 80 -9.36 4.34 0.64
CA LEU A 80 -9.09 4.32 -0.81
C LEU A 80 -8.23 5.51 -1.19
N VAL A 81 -7.18 5.25 -1.96
CA VAL A 81 -6.33 6.27 -2.57
C VAL A 81 -6.15 5.96 -4.06
N SER A 82 -5.98 6.99 -4.88
CA SER A 82 -5.69 6.78 -6.31
C SER A 82 -4.21 6.54 -6.60
N ASP A 83 -3.33 7.10 -5.74
CA ASP A 83 -1.88 7.24 -5.99
C ASP A 83 -1.54 7.70 -7.43
N ALA A 84 -2.39 8.58 -7.95
CA ALA A 84 -2.36 8.98 -9.34
C ALA A 84 -1.24 9.99 -9.58
N MET A 85 -0.52 9.80 -10.69
CA MET A 85 0.45 10.74 -11.19
C MET A 85 -0.14 11.61 -12.32
N ARG A 86 0.65 12.58 -12.84
CA ARG A 86 0.21 13.64 -13.76
C ARG A 86 -0.49 13.17 -15.05
N ALA A 87 -0.27 11.92 -15.45
CA ALA A 87 -0.87 11.33 -16.65
C ALA A 87 -2.32 10.87 -16.46
N LYS A 88 -2.85 10.88 -15.23
CA LYS A 88 -4.24 10.46 -14.99
C LYS A 88 -5.20 11.30 -15.84
N CYS A 89 -6.12 10.62 -16.53
CA CYS A 89 -7.08 11.20 -17.48
C CYS A 89 -6.46 11.83 -18.73
N MET A 90 -5.19 11.56 -19.01
CA MET A 90 -4.52 11.90 -20.27
C MET A 90 -4.42 10.63 -21.16
N GLY A 91 -4.08 10.80 -22.43
CA GLY A 91 -3.86 9.65 -23.33
C GLY A 91 -2.53 8.95 -23.08
N ASP A 92 -2.33 7.80 -23.73
CA ASP A 92 -1.04 7.10 -23.75
C ASP A 92 0.10 8.03 -24.18
N GLY A 93 1.27 7.89 -23.55
CA GLY A 93 2.40 8.75 -23.83
C GLY A 93 3.50 8.75 -22.76
N HIS A 94 4.44 9.67 -22.94
CA HIS A 94 5.59 9.87 -22.06
C HIS A 94 5.32 11.01 -21.09
N TYR A 95 5.49 10.73 -19.80
CA TYR A 95 5.27 11.67 -18.71
C TYR A 95 6.47 11.65 -17.75
N GLU A 96 6.43 12.50 -16.72
CA GLU A 96 7.48 12.62 -15.72
C GLU A 96 6.93 12.44 -14.31
N LEU A 97 7.68 11.73 -13.46
CA LEU A 97 7.45 11.62 -12.03
C LEU A 97 8.78 11.51 -11.26
N GLY A 98 9.07 12.48 -10.39
CA GLY A 98 10.25 12.44 -9.52
C GLY A 98 11.59 12.49 -10.27
N GLY A 99 11.64 13.19 -11.40
CA GLY A 99 12.79 13.29 -12.30
C GLY A 99 12.97 12.10 -13.24
N GLN A 100 12.06 11.11 -13.20
CA GLN A 100 12.11 9.91 -14.03
C GLN A 100 11.01 9.94 -15.10
N GLU A 101 11.33 9.40 -16.27
CA GLU A 101 10.36 9.19 -17.34
C GLU A 101 9.41 8.03 -16.98
N VAL A 102 8.11 8.26 -17.18
CA VAL A 102 7.05 7.27 -16.99
C VAL A 102 6.29 7.12 -18.30
N ILE A 103 6.24 5.90 -18.82
CA ILE A 103 5.49 5.56 -20.03
C ILE A 103 4.13 5.02 -19.61
N VAL A 104 3.06 5.67 -20.05
CA VAL A 104 1.67 5.19 -19.88
C VAL A 104 1.21 4.56 -21.19
N SER A 105 0.73 3.33 -21.09
CA SER A 105 0.20 2.55 -22.22
C SER A 105 -1.00 1.74 -21.79
N GLY A 106 -2.06 1.69 -22.62
CA GLY A 106 -3.28 0.94 -22.31
C GLY A 106 -4.11 1.56 -21.19
N GLY A 107 -4.02 2.90 -21.03
CA GLY A 107 -4.80 3.70 -20.08
C GLY A 107 -6.19 4.06 -20.56
#